data_AF-A0A3A4XKQ0-F1
#
_entry.id   AF-A0A3A4XKQ0-F1
#
_cell.length_a   1.000
_cell.length_b   1.000
_cell.length_c   1.000
_cell.angle_alpha   90.00
_cell.angle_beta   90.00
_cell.angle_gamma   90.00
#
_symmetry.space_group_name_H-M   'P 1'
#
loop_
_entity.id
_entity.type
_entity.pdbx_description
1 polymer ?
#
loop_
_entity_poly.entity_id
_entity_poly.type
_entity_poly.pdbx_seq_one_letter_code
_entity_poly.pdbx_strand_id
1 'polypeptide(L)'
;MHRIGLNGARVEIITPHFSSLDSWKDPTHRWHFSSSWHLSFTQRYLSKQVPAFEHQSTIVSFGKNVRCLIPRLMIRMMGLEWWEKHYAFIYSARNITTHLKILK
;
A
#
# COMPACT_ATOMS: atom_id res chain seq x y z
N MET A 1 -9.93 -12.86 -7.70
CA MET A 1 -9.70 -13.11 -6.26
C MET A 1 -10.99 -13.30 -5.49
N HIS A 2 -11.84 -12.28 -5.28
CA HIS A 2 -13.11 -12.41 -4.54
C HIS A 2 -14.01 -13.59 -4.98
N ARG A 3 -14.20 -13.78 -6.29
CA ARG A 3 -15.04 -14.86 -6.83
C ARG A 3 -14.49 -16.28 -6.59
N ILE A 4 -13.16 -16.42 -6.45
CA ILE A 4 -12.48 -17.72 -6.39
C ILE A 4 -12.08 -18.04 -4.94
N GLY A 5 -11.74 -17.02 -4.14
CA GLY A 5 -11.29 -17.18 -2.77
C GLY A 5 -12.40 -17.61 -1.81
N LEU A 6 -12.00 -18.23 -0.70
CA LEU A 6 -12.89 -18.53 0.41
C LEU A 6 -13.24 -17.23 1.16
N ASN A 7 -14.41 -17.20 1.79
CA ASN A 7 -14.77 -16.11 2.69
C ASN A 7 -13.75 -16.04 3.84
N GLY A 8 -13.25 -14.85 4.15
CA GLY A 8 -12.22 -14.62 5.17
C GLY A 8 -10.78 -14.89 4.73
N ALA A 9 -10.54 -15.32 3.48
CA ALA A 9 -9.18 -15.56 3.00
C ALA A 9 -8.36 -14.25 2.94
N ARG A 10 -7.07 -14.32 3.32
CA ARG A 10 -6.11 -13.21 3.24
C ARG A 10 -5.52 -13.12 1.85
N VAL A 11 -5.61 -11.94 1.24
CA VAL A 11 -4.95 -11.57 0.00
C VAL A 11 -3.81 -10.60 0.37
N GLU A 12 -2.59 -11.00 0.06
CA GLU A 12 -1.40 -10.16 0.23
C GLU A 12 -0.97 -9.64 -1.15
N ILE A 13 -0.83 -8.32 -1.26
CA ILE A 13 -0.36 -7.66 -2.48
C ILE A 13 0.90 -6.89 -2.12
N ILE A 14 2.00 -7.24 -2.79
CA ILE A 14 3.31 -6.61 -2.63
C ILE A 14 3.65 -5.94 -3.95
N THR A 15 3.89 -4.63 -3.89
CA THR A 15 4.19 -3.80 -5.07
C THR A 15 5.20 -2.72 -4.70
N PRO A 16 6.06 -2.27 -5.62
CA PRO A 16 6.92 -1.11 -5.35
C PRO A 16 6.08 0.13 -5.07
N HIS A 17 6.50 0.93 -4.08
CA HIS A 17 5.89 2.22 -3.76
C HIS A 17 6.09 3.20 -4.92
N PHE A 18 5.16 4.13 -5.17
CA PHE A 18 5.27 5.08 -6.29
C PHE A 18 6.56 5.92 -6.26
N SER A 19 7.09 6.19 -5.07
CA SER A 19 8.36 6.91 -4.91
C SER A 19 9.62 6.05 -5.02
N SER A 20 9.47 4.73 -5.19
CA SER A 20 10.59 3.82 -5.45
C SER A 20 11.02 3.90 -6.90
N LEU A 21 12.33 3.90 -7.16
CA LEU A 21 12.87 3.75 -8.52
C LEU A 21 12.44 2.42 -9.17
N ASP A 22 12.29 1.35 -8.37
CA ASP A 22 11.85 0.05 -8.83
C ASP A 22 10.44 0.12 -9.47
N SER A 23 9.63 1.11 -9.08
CA SER A 23 8.32 1.35 -9.67
C SER A 23 8.41 1.83 -11.12
N TRP A 24 9.51 2.48 -11.53
CA TRP A 24 9.64 3.14 -12.84
C TRP A 24 10.63 2.46 -13.78
N LYS A 25 11.45 1.54 -13.26
CA LYS A 25 12.50 0.86 -14.04
C LYS A 25 11.94 -0.14 -15.05
N ASP A 26 10.80 -0.76 -14.73
CA ASP A 26 10.17 -1.76 -15.57
C ASP A 26 9.10 -1.11 -16.48
N PRO A 27 9.26 -1.15 -17.82
CA PRO A 27 8.27 -0.59 -18.75
C PRO A 27 6.94 -1.34 -18.75
N THR A 28 6.89 -2.56 -18.20
CA THR A 28 5.65 -3.34 -18.05
C THR A 28 4.86 -2.94 -16.79
N HIS A 29 5.49 -2.22 -15.86
CA HIS A 29 4.84 -1.76 -14.64
C HIS A 29 3.96 -0.55 -14.94
N ARG A 30 2.64 -0.77 -14.93
CA ARG A 30 1.65 0.25 -15.32
C ARG A 30 1.13 1.09 -14.17
N TRP A 31 1.15 0.56 -12.95
CA TRP A 31 0.42 1.15 -11.83
C TRP A 31 1.37 1.51 -10.68
N HIS A 32 1.48 2.79 -10.37
CA HIS A 32 2.33 3.28 -9.30
C HIS A 32 1.46 3.62 -8.08
N PHE A 33 1.47 2.74 -7.07
CA PHE A 33 0.55 2.85 -5.94
C PHE A 33 1.14 3.60 -4.74
N SER A 34 0.28 4.37 -4.05
CA SER A 34 0.49 4.90 -2.69
C SER A 34 -0.10 3.96 -1.64
N SER A 35 0.15 4.20 -0.35
CA SER A 35 -0.41 3.38 0.73
C SER A 35 -1.94 3.32 0.76
N SER A 36 -2.60 4.34 0.22
CA SER A 36 -4.04 4.55 0.17
C SER A 36 -4.74 3.97 -1.07
N TRP A 37 -4.02 3.23 -1.94
CA TRP A 37 -4.60 2.66 -3.16
C TRP A 37 -5.84 1.78 -2.91
N HIS A 38 -5.83 1.06 -1.79
CA HIS A 38 -6.87 0.13 -1.36
C HIS A 38 -8.23 0.80 -1.12
N LEU A 39 -8.26 2.11 -0.83
CA LEU A 39 -9.49 2.87 -0.57
C LEU A 39 -10.45 2.82 -1.77
N SER A 40 -9.91 2.75 -2.99
CA SER A 40 -10.71 2.58 -4.20
C SER A 40 -11.55 1.31 -4.22
N PHE A 41 -11.10 0.27 -3.51
CA PHE A 41 -11.76 -1.03 -3.43
C PHE A 41 -12.61 -1.19 -2.17
N THR A 42 -12.29 -0.48 -1.09
CA THR A 42 -12.97 -0.66 0.20
C THR A 42 -13.97 0.45 0.55
N GLN A 43 -13.72 1.70 0.15
CA GLN A 43 -14.52 2.85 0.62
C GLN A 43 -15.42 3.49 -0.44
N ARG A 44 -15.35 3.03 -1.69
CA ARG A 44 -16.18 3.56 -2.78
C ARG A 44 -17.65 3.21 -2.56
N TYR A 45 -18.57 4.03 -3.07
CA TYR A 45 -20.02 3.84 -2.89
C TYR A 45 -20.49 2.42 -3.25
N LEU A 46 -20.02 1.90 -4.38
CA LEU A 46 -20.29 0.52 -4.84
C LEU A 46 -19.67 -0.53 -3.92
N SER A 47 -18.45 -0.29 -3.41
CA SER A 47 -17.79 -1.17 -2.45
C SER A 47 -18.52 -1.25 -1.11
N LYS A 48 -19.21 -0.18 -0.71
CA LYS A 48 -20.05 -0.18 0.50
C LYS A 48 -21.34 -0.97 0.33
N GLN A 49 -21.88 -1.01 -0.88
CA GLN A 49 -23.11 -1.77 -1.18
C GLN A 49 -22.83 -3.26 -1.40
N VAL A 50 -21.68 -3.60 -1.97
CA VAL A 50 -21.25 -4.98 -2.21
C VAL A 50 -19.79 -5.13 -1.77
N PRO A 51 -19.54 -5.31 -0.46
CA PRO A 51 -18.19 -5.40 0.07
C PRO A 51 -17.54 -6.70 -0.36
N ALA A 52 -16.63 -6.63 -1.34
CA ALA A 52 -15.84 -7.78 -1.79
C ALA A 52 -14.54 -7.96 -0.99
N PHE A 53 -14.01 -6.86 -0.45
CA PHE A 53 -12.74 -6.83 0.26
C PHE A 53 -12.80 -5.91 1.47
N GLU A 54 -12.21 -6.36 2.57
CA GLU A 54 -11.96 -5.59 3.78
C GLU A 54 -10.47 -5.30 3.88
N HIS A 55 -10.08 -4.05 4.11
CA HIS A 55 -8.67 -3.70 4.33
C HIS A 55 -8.28 -4.01 5.77
N GLN A 56 -7.16 -4.74 5.94
CA GLN A 56 -6.66 -5.07 7.27
C GLN A 56 -5.47 -4.20 7.66
N SER A 57 -4.49 -4.08 6.77
CA SER A 57 -3.29 -3.28 7.03
C SER A 57 -2.54 -2.97 5.75
N THR A 58 -1.86 -1.82 5.75
CA THR A 58 -0.86 -1.47 4.75
C THR A 58 0.45 -1.18 5.47
N ILE A 59 1.50 -1.86 5.06
CA ILE A 59 2.85 -1.71 5.61
C ILE A 59 3.74 -1.20 4.50
N VAL A 60 4.50 -0.14 4.78
CA VAL A 60 5.49 0.39 3.86
C VAL A 60 6.88 -0.04 4.34
N SER A 61 7.62 -0.65 3.44
CA SER A 61 8.98 -1.10 3.66
C SER A 61 9.99 -0.07 3.16
N PHE A 62 11.03 0.14 3.96
CA PHE A 62 12.16 1.00 3.63
C PHE A 62 13.43 0.15 3.53
N GLY A 63 14.46 0.71 2.91
CA GLY A 63 15.78 0.09 2.89
C GLY A 63 16.37 -0.17 4.29
N LYS A 64 17.44 -0.97 4.32
CA LYS A 64 18.17 -1.32 5.56
C LYS A 64 19.14 -0.23 6.03
N ASN A 65 19.29 0.85 5.26
CA ASN A 65 20.26 1.91 5.56
C ASN A 65 19.83 2.71 6.79
N VAL A 66 20.81 3.25 7.54
CA VAL A 66 20.55 4.08 8.74
C VAL A 66 19.71 5.33 8.41
N ARG A 67 19.87 5.90 7.22
CA ARG A 67 19.04 7.02 6.72
C ARG A 67 17.55 6.66 6.63
N CYS A 68 17.22 5.38 6.45
CA CYS A 68 15.84 4.91 6.42
C CYS A 68 15.19 4.82 7.81
N LEU A 69 15.92 5.07 8.90
CA LEU A 69 15.34 5.19 10.24
C LEU A 69 14.55 6.50 10.41
N ILE A 70 14.98 7.57 9.74
CA ILE A 70 14.31 8.88 9.77
C ILE A 70 12.86 8.79 9.27
N PRO A 71 12.57 8.29 8.05
CA PRO A 71 11.19 8.17 7.58
C PRO A 71 10.37 7.21 8.44
N ARG A 72 10.98 6.12 8.96
CA ARG A 72 10.28 5.20 9.89
C ARG A 72 9.83 5.91 11.17
N LEU A 73 10.67 6.77 11.73
CA LEU A 73 10.32 7.58 12.91
C LEU A 73 9.24 8.62 12.58
N MET A 74 9.37 9.32 11.45
CA MET A 74 8.39 10.31 11.00
C MET A 74 7.01 9.69 10.81
N ILE A 75 6.93 8.51 10.17
CA ILE A 75 5.67 7.77 9.99
C ILE A 75 5.07 7.38 11.33
N ARG A 76 5.89 6.96 12.30
CA ARG A 76 5.42 6.62 13.64
C ARG A 76 4.86 7.83 14.39
N MET A 77 5.42 9.02 14.20
CA MET A 77 4.99 10.23 14.92
C MET A 77 3.84 10.97 14.24
N MET A 78 3.88 11.12 12.92
CA MET A 78 2.99 12.01 12.15
C MET A 78 2.01 11.25 11.25
N GLY A 79 2.22 9.94 11.08
CA GLY A 79 1.39 9.08 10.23
C GLY A 79 1.96 8.89 8.83
N LEU A 80 1.48 7.82 8.18
CA LEU A 80 1.95 7.41 6.86
C LEU A 80 1.54 8.38 5.75
N GLU A 81 0.28 8.83 5.75
CA GLU A 81 -0.25 9.73 4.72
C GLU A 81 0.44 11.09 4.73
N TRP A 82 0.72 11.63 5.94
CA TRP A 82 1.43 12.90 6.07
C TRP A 82 2.85 12.81 5.51
N TRP A 83 3.55 11.72 5.81
CA TRP A 83 4.87 11.45 5.27
C TRP A 83 4.83 11.26 3.74
N GLU A 84 3.86 10.50 3.21
CA GLU A 84 3.71 10.28 1.76
C GLU A 84 3.52 11.60 1.02
N LYS A 85 2.75 12.54 1.59
CA LYS A 85 2.45 13.83 0.97
C LYS A 85 3.66 14.77 0.90
N HIS A 86 4.55 14.75 1.91
CA HIS A 86 5.61 15.76 2.04
C HIS A 86 7.03 15.23 1.78
N TYR A 87 7.28 13.94 2.07
CA TYR A 87 8.64 13.39 2.13
C TYR A 87 8.85 12.12 1.28
N ALA A 88 7.84 11.63 0.58
CA ALA A 88 7.93 10.40 -0.21
C ALA A 88 9.08 10.39 -1.23
N PHE A 89 9.38 11.53 -1.86
CA PHE A 89 10.45 11.64 -2.87
C PHE A 89 11.84 11.88 -2.27
N ILE A 90 11.92 12.48 -1.08
CA ILE A 90 13.20 12.71 -0.38
C ILE A 90 13.68 11.40 0.25
N TYR A 91 12.76 10.67 0.89
CA TYR A 91 13.02 9.38 1.51
C TYR A 91 12.24 8.30 0.76
N SER A 92 12.69 7.84 -0.40
CA SER A 92 11.95 6.84 -1.17
C SER A 92 11.65 5.57 -0.36
N ALA A 93 10.37 5.17 -0.30
CA ALA A 93 9.99 3.84 0.15
C ALA A 93 10.34 2.80 -0.91
N ARG A 94 10.45 1.53 -0.51
CA ARG A 94 10.79 0.43 -1.42
C ARG A 94 9.53 -0.27 -1.90
N ASN A 95 8.89 -1.03 -1.02
CA ASN A 95 7.67 -1.79 -1.32
C ASN A 95 6.54 -1.42 -0.37
N ILE A 96 5.32 -1.53 -0.87
CA ILE A 96 4.09 -1.49 -0.11
C ILE A 96 3.56 -2.91 -0.06
N THR A 97 3.24 -3.38 1.14
CA THR A 97 2.55 -4.64 1.37
C THR A 97 1.17 -4.31 1.92
N THR A 98 0.13 -4.63 1.17
CA THR A 98 -1.26 -4.43 1.60
C THR A 98 -1.91 -5.79 1.83
N HIS A 99 -2.56 -5.93 2.99
CA HIS A 99 -3.33 -7.10 3.36
C HIS A 99 -4.82 -6.78 3.26
N LEU A 100 -5.51 -7.56 2.44
CA LEU A 100 -6.95 -7.50 2.25
C LEU A 100 -7.55 -8.84 2.69
N LYS A 101 -8.75 -8.80 3.26
CA LYS A 101 -9.55 -9.97 3.58
C LYS A 101 -10.72 -10.06 2.61
N ILE A 102 -11.00 -11.24 2.08
CA ILE A 102 -12.15 -11.47 1.20
C ILE A 102 -13.42 -11.56 2.06
N LEU A 103 -14.45 -10.83 1.66
CA LEU A 103 -15.82 -10.94 2.20
C LEU A 103 -16.68 -11.63 1.15
N LYS A 104 -17.75 -12.35 1.52
CA LYS A 104 -18.72 -12.96 0.58
C LYS A 104 -20.15 -12.63 0.98
#